data_AF-A0A917M2Y5-F1
#
_entry.id   AF-A0A917M2Y5-F1
#
_cell.length_a   1.000
_cell.length_b   1.000
_cell.length_c   1.000
_cell.angle_alpha   90.00
_cell.angle_beta   90.00
_cell.angle_gamma   90.00
#
_symmetry.space_group_name_H-M   'P 1'
#
loop_
_entity.id
_entity.type
_entity.pdbx_description
1 polymer ?
#
loop_
_entity_poly.entity_id
_entity_poly.type
_entity_poly.pdbx_seq_one_letter_code
_entity_poly.pdbx_strand_id
1 'polypeptide(L)'
;MVTIRKGENKFFVGENEKDPLAEITFVPSDNDKIIIEHTFVSEDLRGEGVAGKLVEKAVNYARDEGKKIIPECSYAKKKMENTPAYHDVLAK
;
A
#
# COMPACT_ATOMS: atom_id res chain seq x y z
N MET A 1 -4.28 -7.33 17.17
CA MET A 1 -4.92 -7.07 15.86
C MET A 1 -4.32 -5.79 15.32
N VAL A 2 -3.80 -5.79 14.10
CA VAL A 2 -3.16 -4.60 13.51
C VAL A 2 -4.25 -3.70 12.92
N THR A 3 -4.41 -2.48 13.44
CA THR A 3 -5.40 -1.52 12.95
C THR A 3 -4.77 -0.63 11.89
N ILE A 4 -5.19 -0.82 10.64
CA ILE A 4 -4.79 0.05 9.52
C ILE A 4 -5.69 1.29 9.53
N ARG A 5 -5.09 2.46 9.65
CA ARG A 5 -5.74 3.77 9.55
C ARG A 5 -5.54 4.34 8.14
N LYS A 6 -6.57 5.02 7.63
CA LYS A 6 -6.55 5.71 6.33
C LYS A 6 -6.31 7.21 6.56
N GLY A 7 -5.29 7.76 5.93
CA GLY A 7 -5.12 9.19 5.71
C GLY A 7 -5.56 9.60 4.30
N GLU A 8 -5.26 10.84 3.91
CA GLU A 8 -5.68 11.40 2.62
C GLU A 8 -5.06 10.66 1.43
N ASN A 9 -3.76 10.33 1.53
CA ASN A 9 -2.95 9.70 0.48
C ASN A 9 -1.96 8.67 1.07
N LYS A 10 -2.31 8.12 2.23
CA LYS A 10 -1.48 7.12 2.93
C LYS A 10 -2.32 6.19 3.79
N PHE A 11 -1.86 4.96 3.96
CA PHE A 11 -2.35 4.07 5.02
C PHE A 11 -1.23 3.84 6.01
N PHE A 12 -1.54 3.88 7.30
CA PHE A 12 -0.56 3.67 8.34
C PHE A 12 -1.09 2.78 9.45
N VAL A 13 -0.17 2.22 10.20
CA VAL A 13 -0.38 1.34 11.33
C VAL A 13 0.47 1.88 12.46
N GLY A 14 -0.16 2.12 13.60
CA GLY A 14 0.48 2.68 14.77
C GLY A 14 -0.52 3.45 15.61
N GLU A 15 -0.10 3.79 16.82
CA GLU A 15 -0.92 4.61 17.71
C GLU A 15 -0.97 6.07 17.24
N ASN A 16 0.14 6.54 16.65
CA ASN A 16 0.34 7.92 16.23
C ASN A 16 0.76 8.03 14.76
N GLU A 17 0.35 9.11 14.10
CA GLU A 17 0.70 9.39 12.71
C GLU A 17 2.12 9.97 12.56
N LYS A 18 2.69 10.50 13.65
CA LYS A 18 4.07 11.01 13.68
C LYS A 18 5.13 9.91 13.73
N ASP A 19 4.77 8.75 14.28
CA ASP A 19 5.66 7.60 14.43
C ASP A 19 4.87 6.32 14.14
N PRO A 20 4.49 6.11 12.86
CA PRO A 20 3.77 4.92 12.47
C PRO A 20 4.74 3.73 12.48
N LEU A 21 4.31 2.62 13.09
CA LEU A 21 5.03 1.36 13.00
C LEU A 21 5.06 0.81 11.57
N ALA A 22 4.10 1.17 10.73
CA ALA A 22 4.18 0.92 9.30
C ALA A 22 3.33 1.92 8.53
N GLU A 23 3.77 2.33 7.35
CA GLU A 23 2.99 3.19 6.47
C GLU A 23 3.22 2.87 4.99
N ILE A 24 2.23 3.19 4.19
CA ILE A 24 2.30 3.16 2.73
C ILE A 24 1.72 4.48 2.23
N THR A 25 2.49 5.19 1.41
CA THR A 25 2.04 6.41 0.76
C THR A 25 1.70 6.11 -0.69
N PHE A 26 0.63 6.73 -1.17
CA PHE A 26 0.21 6.62 -2.55
C PHE A 26 -0.33 7.96 -3.03
N VAL A 27 0.00 8.34 -4.26
CA VAL A 27 -0.49 9.58 -4.86
C VAL A 27 -1.40 9.26 -6.04
N PRO A 28 -2.54 9.95 -6.20
CA PRO A 28 -3.33 9.81 -7.41
C PRO A 28 -2.53 10.32 -8.63
N SER A 29 -2.57 9.55 -9.72
CA SER A 29 -1.88 9.83 -10.97
C SER A 29 -2.84 9.63 -12.13
N ASP A 30 -3.05 10.66 -12.96
CA ASP A 30 -4.13 10.69 -13.95
C ASP A 30 -5.52 10.37 -13.35
N ASN A 31 -6.57 10.32 -14.18
CA ASN A 31 -7.93 10.09 -13.68
C ASN A 31 -8.14 8.68 -13.07
N ASP A 32 -7.40 7.68 -13.53
CA ASP A 32 -7.68 6.27 -13.21
C ASP A 32 -6.47 5.52 -12.65
N LYS A 33 -5.45 6.21 -12.12
CA LYS A 33 -4.27 5.54 -11.53
C LYS A 33 -3.89 6.13 -10.17
N ILE A 34 -3.18 5.34 -9.38
CA ILE A 34 -2.51 5.74 -8.15
C ILE A 34 -1.09 5.20 -8.18
N ILE A 35 -0.12 5.96 -7.69
CA ILE A 35 1.28 5.58 -7.62
C ILE A 35 1.60 5.26 -6.16
N ILE A 36 2.15 4.08 -5.88
CA ILE A 36 2.70 3.76 -4.55
C ILE A 36 4.15 4.22 -4.51
N GLU A 37 4.40 5.37 -3.89
CA GLU A 37 5.72 6.00 -3.82
C GLU A 37 6.60 5.38 -2.72
N HIS A 38 6.02 5.12 -1.54
CA HIS A 38 6.79 4.66 -0.40
C HIS A 38 6.03 3.62 0.42
N THR A 39 6.77 2.65 0.95
CA THR A 39 6.27 1.68 1.93
C THR A 39 7.32 1.51 3.00
N PHE A 40 6.98 1.89 4.23
CA PHE A 40 7.84 1.77 5.40
C PHE A 40 7.20 0.80 6.40
N VAL A 41 8.01 -0.07 7.00
CA VAL A 41 7.59 -0.96 8.09
C VAL A 41 8.72 -1.03 9.10
N SER A 42 8.39 -0.75 10.36
CA SER A 42 9.29 -0.88 11.49
C SER A 42 9.74 -2.33 11.65
N GLU A 43 10.94 -2.50 12.19
CA GLU A 43 11.53 -3.81 12.45
C GLU A 43 10.69 -4.62 13.43
N ASP A 44 10.00 -3.97 14.37
CA ASP A 44 9.06 -4.60 15.31
C ASP A 44 7.91 -5.35 14.63
N LEU A 45 7.49 -4.88 13.44
CA LEU A 45 6.41 -5.50 12.66
C LEU A 45 6.94 -6.35 11.50
N ARG A 46 8.27 -6.48 11.38
CA ARG A 46 8.90 -7.26 10.32
C ARG A 46 8.70 -8.75 10.61
N GLY A 47 8.24 -9.48 9.59
CA GLY A 47 7.86 -10.89 9.74
C GLY A 47 6.38 -11.12 10.07
N GLU A 48 5.63 -10.10 10.48
CA GLU A 48 4.18 -10.20 10.71
C GLU A 48 3.33 -9.99 9.44
N GLY A 49 3.98 -9.70 8.31
CA GLY A 49 3.31 -9.49 7.03
C GLY A 49 2.53 -8.18 6.93
N VAL A 50 2.78 -7.20 7.81
CA VAL A 50 2.07 -5.91 7.83
C VAL A 50 2.22 -5.13 6.52
N ALA A 51 3.43 -5.12 5.94
CA ALA A 51 3.68 -4.53 4.62
C ALA A 51 2.72 -5.07 3.54
N GLY A 52 2.50 -6.39 3.56
CA GLY A 52 1.59 -7.06 2.63
C GLY A 52 0.13 -6.64 2.83
N LYS A 53 -0.30 -6.49 4.10
CA LYS A 53 -1.66 -6.02 4.45
C LYS A 53 -1.89 -4.57 4.03
N LEU A 54 -0.87 -3.71 4.17
CA LEU A 54 -0.93 -2.32 3.70
C LEU A 54 -1.09 -2.24 2.18
N VAL A 55 -0.27 -3.00 1.44
CA VAL A 55 -0.39 -3.11 -0.02
C VAL A 55 -1.76 -3.67 -0.41
N GLU A 56 -2.24 -4.73 0.25
CA GLU A 56 -3.57 -5.29 0.01
C GLU A 56 -4.69 -4.27 0.25
N LYS A 57 -4.56 -3.43 1.29
CA LYS A 57 -5.52 -2.37 1.56
C LYS A 57 -5.53 -1.31 0.46
N ALA A 58 -4.36 -0.90 -0.02
CA ALA A 58 -4.23 0.03 -1.15
C ALA A 58 -4.77 -0.59 -2.46
N VAL A 59 -4.49 -1.87 -2.71
CA VAL A 59 -5.05 -2.64 -3.83
C VAL A 59 -6.57 -2.68 -3.81
N ASN A 60 -7.16 -3.02 -2.67
CA ASN A 60 -8.62 -3.04 -2.54
C ASN A 60 -9.23 -1.65 -2.71
N TYR A 61 -8.57 -0.62 -2.19
CA TYR A 61 -9.00 0.76 -2.40
C TYR A 61 -8.99 1.16 -3.87
N ALA A 62 -7.91 0.86 -4.59
CA ALA A 62 -7.83 1.11 -6.02
C ALA A 62 -8.89 0.31 -6.80
N ARG A 63 -9.09 -0.96 -6.45
CA ARG A 63 -10.11 -1.83 -7.06
C ARG A 63 -11.52 -1.29 -6.88
N ASP A 64 -11.86 -0.85 -5.68
CA ASP A 64 -13.17 -0.28 -5.33
C ASP A 64 -13.43 1.03 -6.08
N GLU A 65 -12.41 1.88 -6.23
CA GLU A 65 -12.48 3.12 -7.01
C GLU A 65 -12.30 2.92 -8.54
N GLY A 66 -12.08 1.69 -9.01
CA GLY A 66 -11.81 1.42 -10.43
C GLY A 66 -10.45 1.92 -10.95
N LYS A 67 -9.52 2.24 -10.04
CA LYS A 67 -8.19 2.77 -10.34
C LYS A 67 -7.15 1.65 -10.49
N LYS A 68 -6.09 1.95 -11.24
CA LYS A 68 -4.88 1.13 -11.37
C LYS A 68 -3.78 1.59 -10.42
N ILE A 69 -2.85 0.71 -10.09
CA ILE A 69 -1.73 0.96 -9.19
C ILE A 69 -0.42 0.88 -9.96
N ILE A 70 0.37 1.94 -9.88
CA ILE A 70 1.74 2.02 -10.36
C ILE A 70 2.67 1.83 -9.14
N PRO A 71 3.32 0.67 -8.98
CA PRO A 71 4.22 0.45 -7.85
C PRO A 71 5.62 1.00 -8.15
N GLU A 72 5.88 2.27 -7.81
CA GLU A 72 7.22 2.88 -7.89
C GLU A 72 8.16 2.31 -6.80
N CYS A 73 7.63 2.03 -5.60
CA CYS A 73 8.38 1.37 -4.56
C CYS A 73 8.75 -0.06 -4.96
N SER A 74 10.04 -0.40 -4.90
CA SER A 74 10.56 -1.73 -5.26
C SER A 74 9.94 -2.86 -4.44
N TYR A 75 9.58 -2.61 -3.18
CA TYR A 75 8.83 -3.57 -2.36
C TYR A 75 7.42 -3.82 -2.91
N ALA A 76 6.66 -2.75 -3.16
CA ALA A 76 5.30 -2.84 -3.67
C ALA A 76 5.30 -3.55 -5.04
N LYS A 77 6.26 -3.21 -5.91
CA LYS A 77 6.42 -3.81 -7.22
C LYS A 77 6.63 -5.31 -7.10
N LYS A 78 7.63 -5.73 -6.33
CA LYS A 78 7.90 -7.14 -6.10
C LYS A 78 6.69 -7.86 -5.49
N LYS A 79 6.00 -7.24 -4.53
CA LYS A 79 4.83 -7.86 -3.87
C LYS A 79 3.68 -8.04 -4.86
N MET A 80 3.40 -7.05 -5.70
CA MET A 80 2.36 -7.10 -6.72
C MET A 80 2.70 -8.08 -7.83
N GLU A 81 3.94 -8.09 -8.33
CA GLU A 81 4.39 -9.04 -9.34
C GLU A 81 4.28 -10.49 -8.85
N ASN A 82 4.65 -10.76 -7.59
CA ASN A 82 4.55 -12.10 -6.98
C ASN A 82 3.13 -12.47 -6.51
N THR A 83 2.15 -11.57 -6.59
CA THR A 83 0.78 -11.83 -6.13
C THR A 83 -0.19 -11.69 -7.30
N PRO A 84 -0.54 -12.79 -7.99
CA PRO A 84 -1.41 -12.76 -9.17
C PRO A 84 -2.77 -12.07 -8.92
N ALA A 85 -3.28 -12.16 -7.69
CA ALA A 85 -4.52 -11.52 -7.27
C ALA A 85 -4.49 -9.99 -7.28
N TYR A 86 -3.33 -9.35 -7.48
CA TYR A 86 -3.18 -7.90 -7.60
C TYR A 86 -2.98 -7.45 -9.05
N HIS A 87 -2.85 -8.39 -9.99
CA HIS A 87 -2.57 -8.07 -11.40
C HIS A 87 -3.77 -7.41 -12.10
N ASP A 88 -4.96 -7.52 -11.53
CA ASP A 88 -6.16 -6.85 -12.02
C ASP A 88 -6.11 -5.33 -11.84
N VAL A 89 -5.46 -4.85 -10.78
CA VAL A 89 -5.24 -3.40 -10.55
C VAL A 89 -3.84 -2.95 -10.93
N LEU A 90 -2.89 -3.85 -11.22
CA LEU A 90 -1.54 -3.45 -11.62
C LEU A 90 -1.56 -2.65 -12.94
N ALA A 91 -1.04 -1.43 -12.89
CA ALA A 91 -0.74 -0.64 -14.09
C ALA A 91 0.48 -1.25 -14.79
N LYS A 92 0.35 -1.54 -16.09
CA LYS A 92 1.45 -1.99 -16.94
C LYS A 92 2.23 -0.81 -17.49
#